data_AF-A0A2T3AQ13-F1
#
_entry.id   AF-A0A2T3AQ13-F1
#
_cell.length_a   1.000
_cell.length_b   1.000
_cell.length_c   1.000
_cell.angle_alpha   90.00
_cell.angle_beta   90.00
_cell.angle_gamma   90.00
#
_symmetry.space_group_name_H-M   'P 1'
#
loop_
_entity.id
_entity.type
_entity.pdbx_description
1 polymer ?
#
loop_
_entity_poly.entity_id
_entity_poly.type
_entity_poly.pdbx_seq_one_letter_code
_entity_poly.pdbx_strand_id
1 'polypeptide(L)'
;MATIPALEAANSVLHPPSDEETLEMFTPEDDISREVDEYIKNHPLAVELRSKPEYSESRPHLKIPEAQRAHNLTGGTLMGPGKFVVPPFVWSEKGGKSLVSITYLGTDLCGHPGVIHGGLLATILDEGLARCCFAALPNKIGMTANLNINYRAPAPAGAFVVLRAKTTKVEGRKAWVEGHIETLVAEGEKPTVLVEASALFIEPRQAAVLNITWHPSLSRRERNELRKQRGFTIWFTGLSASGKSTIATALEQHLLHLGLAAYRLDGDNVRFGLNKDLGFSEKDRNENIRRIAEVAKLFADSSTIALTSFISPYRADRQIARELHAASSHGEDEPIPFIEVFVDIPVEVAEQRDPKGLYKKARAGEIPNFTGISAPYEAPENPEIHVRTDQLTVEECVGKITAYLQSKNLV
;
A
#
# COMPACT_ATOMS: atom_id res chain seq x y z
N MET A 1 -24.71 3.39 -19.40
CA MET A 1 -24.78 2.47 -18.25
C MET A 1 -23.39 1.89 -18.01
N ALA A 2 -22.53 2.63 -17.31
CA ALA A 2 -21.17 2.22 -16.96
C ALA A 2 -20.91 2.66 -15.51
N THR A 3 -21.54 1.95 -14.57
CA THR A 3 -21.52 2.24 -13.14
C THR A 3 -21.48 0.92 -12.38
N ILE A 4 -20.46 0.08 -12.60
CA ILE A 4 -20.48 -1.28 -12.02
C ILE A 4 -19.13 -1.76 -11.44
N PRO A 5 -17.94 -1.60 -12.07
CA PRO A 5 -16.73 -2.29 -11.60
C PRO A 5 -16.25 -1.89 -10.19
N ALA A 6 -16.23 -0.58 -9.90
CA ALA A 6 -15.80 -0.08 -8.60
C ALA A 6 -16.80 -0.38 -7.47
N LEU A 7 -18.10 -0.46 -7.81
CA LEU A 7 -19.16 -0.79 -6.85
C LEU A 7 -19.11 -2.29 -6.49
N GLU A 8 -18.90 -3.15 -7.49
CA GLU A 8 -18.72 -4.60 -7.29
C GLU A 8 -17.47 -4.91 -6.47
N ALA A 9 -16.35 -4.23 -6.74
CA ALA A 9 -15.14 -4.40 -5.97
C ALA A 9 -15.30 -3.96 -4.50
N ALA A 10 -15.94 -2.82 -4.26
CA ALA A 10 -16.26 -2.37 -2.90
C ALA A 10 -17.23 -3.31 -2.17
N ASN A 11 -18.22 -3.86 -2.89
CA ASN A 11 -19.20 -4.81 -2.34
C ASN A 11 -18.56 -6.16 -1.99
N SER A 12 -17.68 -6.70 -2.84
CA SER A 12 -16.95 -7.96 -2.59
C SER A 12 -16.02 -7.92 -1.37
N VAL A 13 -15.58 -6.71 -0.99
CA VAL A 13 -14.74 -6.47 0.20
C VAL A 13 -15.59 -6.40 1.47
N LEU A 14 -16.77 -5.77 1.40
CA LEU A 14 -17.69 -5.63 2.54
C LEU A 14 -18.49 -6.91 2.81
N HIS A 15 -18.72 -7.70 1.75
CA HIS A 15 -19.46 -8.94 1.76
C HIS A 15 -18.64 -10.00 1.01
N PRO A 16 -17.60 -10.57 1.64
CA PRO A 16 -16.84 -11.64 1.02
C PRO A 16 -17.74 -12.85 0.77
N PRO A 17 -17.49 -13.61 -0.31
CA PRO A 17 -18.24 -14.82 -0.61
C PRO A 17 -18.30 -15.80 0.57
N SER A 18 -19.45 -16.45 0.75
CA SER A 18 -19.64 -17.55 1.69
C SER A 18 -18.76 -18.76 1.34
N ASP A 19 -18.63 -19.71 2.27
CA ASP A 19 -17.91 -20.95 1.97
C ASP A 19 -18.55 -21.68 0.77
N GLU A 20 -19.88 -21.75 0.74
CA GLU A 20 -20.64 -22.39 -0.33
C GLU A 20 -20.49 -21.67 -1.67
N GLU A 21 -20.58 -20.33 -1.69
CA GLU A 21 -20.43 -19.53 -2.91
C GLU A 21 -19.05 -19.75 -3.55
N THR A 22 -17.99 -19.87 -2.74
CA THR A 22 -16.63 -20.10 -3.27
C THR A 22 -16.50 -21.41 -4.05
N LEU A 23 -17.37 -22.40 -3.84
CA LEU A 23 -17.30 -23.67 -4.57
C LEU A 23 -17.73 -23.54 -6.03
N GLU A 24 -18.55 -22.54 -6.34
CA GLU A 24 -19.11 -22.28 -7.68
C GLU A 24 -18.35 -21.18 -8.45
N MET A 25 -17.48 -20.42 -7.77
CA MET A 25 -16.79 -19.26 -8.35
C MET A 25 -15.62 -19.60 -9.30
N PHE A 26 -15.16 -20.85 -9.33
CA PHE A 26 -14.04 -21.25 -10.20
C PHE A 26 -14.55 -22.04 -11.41
N THR A 27 -14.24 -21.54 -12.59
CA THR A 27 -14.47 -22.23 -13.86
C THR A 27 -13.12 -22.61 -14.46
N PRO A 28 -12.80 -23.91 -14.61
CA PRO A 28 -11.58 -24.35 -15.27
C PRO A 28 -11.51 -23.83 -16.72
N GLU A 29 -10.36 -23.30 -17.12
CA GLU A 29 -10.17 -22.70 -18.45
C GLU A 29 -9.54 -23.68 -19.46
N ASP A 30 -9.00 -24.81 -18.98
CA ASP A 30 -8.28 -25.79 -19.77
C ASP A 30 -8.56 -27.24 -19.29
N ASP A 31 -8.12 -28.22 -20.08
CA ASP A 31 -8.39 -29.63 -19.80
C ASP A 31 -7.69 -30.13 -18.53
N ILE A 32 -6.47 -29.65 -18.24
CA ILE A 32 -5.72 -30.06 -17.05
C ILE A 32 -6.39 -29.51 -15.80
N SER A 33 -6.75 -28.23 -15.79
CA SER A 33 -7.46 -27.64 -14.65
C SER A 33 -8.82 -28.32 -14.43
N ARG A 34 -9.54 -28.69 -15.50
CA ARG A 34 -10.81 -29.44 -15.38
C ARG A 34 -10.61 -30.83 -14.78
N GLU A 35 -9.66 -31.61 -15.29
CA GLU A 35 -9.36 -32.96 -14.78
C GLU A 35 -8.91 -32.94 -13.31
N VAL A 36 -8.03 -32.00 -12.95
CA VAL A 36 -7.58 -31.81 -11.57
C VAL A 36 -8.75 -31.42 -10.66
N ASP A 37 -9.60 -30.51 -11.11
CA ASP A 37 -10.76 -30.06 -10.32
C ASP A 37 -11.76 -31.19 -10.07
N GLU A 38 -12.12 -31.92 -11.13
CA GLU A 38 -13.04 -33.06 -11.05
C GLU A 38 -12.48 -34.21 -10.22
N TYR A 39 -11.18 -34.48 -10.33
CA TYR A 39 -10.52 -35.50 -9.52
C TYR A 39 -10.62 -35.17 -8.03
N ILE A 40 -10.28 -33.95 -7.62
CA ILE A 40 -10.37 -33.55 -6.20
C ILE A 40 -11.83 -33.56 -5.74
N LYS A 41 -12.75 -33.02 -6.54
CA LYS A 41 -14.18 -32.99 -6.22
C LYS A 41 -14.71 -34.39 -5.94
N ASN A 42 -14.36 -35.37 -6.75
CA ASN A 42 -14.93 -36.71 -6.69
C ASN A 42 -14.08 -37.70 -5.86
N HIS A 43 -12.94 -37.27 -5.31
CA HIS A 43 -12.08 -38.15 -4.53
C HIS A 43 -12.81 -38.69 -3.28
N PRO A 44 -12.66 -39.99 -2.92
CA PRO A 44 -13.34 -40.57 -1.74
C PRO A 44 -13.16 -39.76 -0.45
N LEU A 45 -11.94 -39.26 -0.20
CA LEU A 45 -11.67 -38.37 0.94
C LEU A 45 -12.51 -37.09 0.93
N ALA A 46 -12.69 -36.46 -0.24
CA ALA A 46 -13.50 -35.24 -0.36
C ALA A 46 -14.98 -35.53 -0.09
N VAL A 47 -15.49 -36.65 -0.62
CA VAL A 47 -16.86 -37.13 -0.37
C VAL A 47 -17.07 -37.43 1.12
N GLU A 48 -16.10 -38.10 1.76
CA GLU A 48 -16.13 -38.40 3.19
C GLU A 48 -16.18 -37.10 4.02
N LEU A 49 -15.31 -36.13 3.72
CA LEU A 49 -15.26 -34.86 4.46
C LEU A 49 -16.54 -34.04 4.31
N ARG A 50 -17.17 -34.05 3.12
CA ARG A 50 -18.49 -33.42 2.93
C ARG A 50 -19.61 -34.07 3.73
N SER A 51 -19.51 -35.36 4.01
CA SER A 51 -20.52 -36.07 4.81
C SER A 51 -20.47 -35.71 6.30
N LYS A 52 -19.39 -35.05 6.75
CA LYS A 52 -19.15 -34.72 8.16
C LYS A 52 -19.69 -33.33 8.51
N PRO A 53 -20.73 -33.21 9.36
CA PRO A 53 -21.40 -31.93 9.64
C PRO A 53 -20.56 -30.91 10.42
N GLU A 54 -19.44 -31.34 11.01
CA GLU A 54 -18.50 -30.48 11.70
C GLU A 54 -17.61 -29.65 10.76
N TYR A 55 -17.47 -30.08 9.49
CA TYR A 55 -16.66 -29.41 8.49
C TYR A 55 -17.49 -28.49 7.59
N SER A 56 -16.89 -27.36 7.22
CA SER A 56 -17.35 -26.50 6.13
C SER A 56 -16.37 -26.63 4.96
N GLU A 57 -16.87 -26.94 3.76
CA GLU A 57 -16.07 -27.01 2.52
C GLU A 57 -16.03 -25.63 1.84
N SER A 58 -14.85 -25.21 1.40
CA SER A 58 -14.66 -23.91 0.74
C SER A 58 -13.45 -23.93 -0.20
N ARG A 59 -13.33 -22.86 -1.00
CA ARG A 59 -12.11 -22.47 -1.72
C ARG A 59 -11.62 -21.11 -1.21
N PRO A 60 -10.79 -21.08 -0.17
CA PRO A 60 -10.49 -19.84 0.55
C PRO A 60 -9.82 -18.74 -0.29
N HIS A 61 -9.11 -19.11 -1.37
CA HIS A 61 -8.49 -18.14 -2.28
C HIS A 61 -9.53 -17.32 -3.06
N LEU A 62 -10.73 -17.86 -3.28
CA LEU A 62 -11.80 -17.17 -4.01
C LEU A 62 -12.57 -16.17 -3.14
N LYS A 63 -12.36 -16.20 -1.82
CA LYS A 63 -12.79 -15.12 -0.91
C LYS A 63 -11.97 -13.85 -1.06
N ILE A 64 -10.78 -13.95 -1.68
CA ILE A 64 -9.94 -12.80 -1.97
C ILE A 64 -10.55 -12.10 -3.21
N PRO A 65 -10.86 -10.79 -3.11
CA PRO A 65 -11.34 -10.02 -4.26
C PRO A 65 -10.42 -10.20 -5.46
N GLU A 66 -10.99 -10.36 -6.65
CA GLU A 66 -10.25 -10.65 -7.87
C GLU A 66 -9.11 -9.65 -8.12
N ALA A 67 -9.39 -8.35 -7.94
CA ALA A 67 -8.41 -7.27 -8.07
C ALA A 67 -7.21 -7.38 -7.11
N GLN A 68 -7.35 -8.11 -5.99
CA GLN A 68 -6.28 -8.30 -5.01
C GLN A 68 -5.55 -9.64 -5.18
N ARG A 69 -6.13 -10.62 -5.91
CA ARG A 69 -5.52 -11.94 -6.08
C ARG A 69 -4.14 -11.84 -6.74
N ALA A 70 -3.97 -10.97 -7.73
CA ALA A 70 -2.67 -10.75 -8.40
C ALA A 70 -1.53 -10.31 -7.46
N HIS A 71 -1.86 -9.78 -6.28
CA HIS A 71 -0.91 -9.38 -5.24
C HIS A 71 -0.86 -10.37 -4.06
N ASN A 72 -1.54 -11.51 -4.18
CA ASN A 72 -1.52 -12.58 -3.19
C ASN A 72 -0.61 -13.73 -3.66
N LEU A 73 0.32 -14.15 -2.81
CA LEU A 73 1.31 -15.17 -3.16
C LEU A 73 0.65 -16.48 -3.61
N THR A 74 -0.28 -17.02 -2.82
CA THR A 74 -0.84 -18.36 -3.04
C THR A 74 -2.15 -18.34 -3.83
N GLY A 75 -2.97 -17.30 -3.65
CA GLY A 75 -4.21 -17.08 -4.39
C GLY A 75 -4.04 -16.39 -5.75
N GLY A 76 -2.82 -16.03 -6.15
CA GLY A 76 -2.53 -15.44 -7.46
C GLY A 76 -1.15 -15.75 -8.02
N THR A 77 -0.05 -15.30 -7.42
CA THR A 77 1.30 -15.46 -7.99
C THR A 77 1.67 -16.92 -8.30
N LEU A 78 1.26 -17.83 -7.42
CA LEU A 78 1.45 -19.28 -7.56
C LEU A 78 0.31 -20.01 -8.27
N MET A 79 -0.71 -19.28 -8.74
CA MET A 79 -1.79 -19.83 -9.56
C MET A 79 -1.42 -19.85 -11.05
N GLY A 80 -2.04 -20.76 -11.79
CA GLY A 80 -1.98 -20.83 -13.24
C GLY A 80 -1.34 -22.11 -13.80
N PRO A 81 -1.18 -22.20 -15.13
CA PRO A 81 -0.61 -23.36 -15.80
C PRO A 81 0.76 -23.73 -15.24
N GLY A 82 1.01 -25.03 -15.05
CA GLY A 82 2.27 -25.53 -14.49
C GLY A 82 2.43 -25.28 -12.99
N LYS A 83 1.56 -24.53 -12.32
CA LYS A 83 1.62 -24.23 -10.88
C LYS A 83 0.42 -24.81 -10.12
N PHE A 84 -0.26 -24.03 -9.27
CA PHE A 84 -1.59 -24.38 -8.78
C PHE A 84 -2.62 -24.11 -9.89
N VAL A 85 -3.03 -25.18 -10.56
CA VAL A 85 -3.97 -25.10 -11.70
C VAL A 85 -5.42 -24.94 -11.27
N VAL A 86 -5.74 -25.25 -10.02
CA VAL A 86 -7.06 -25.00 -9.41
C VAL A 86 -6.88 -24.42 -8.00
N PRO A 87 -7.80 -23.54 -7.53
CA PRO A 87 -7.81 -23.11 -6.14
C PRO A 87 -8.02 -24.31 -5.21
N PRO A 88 -7.31 -24.40 -4.08
CA PRO A 88 -7.35 -25.56 -3.21
C PRO A 88 -8.72 -25.73 -2.58
N PHE A 89 -9.11 -26.99 -2.40
CA PHE A 89 -10.27 -27.35 -1.59
C PHE A 89 -9.84 -27.40 -0.12
N VAL A 90 -10.67 -26.82 0.75
CA VAL A 90 -10.42 -26.76 2.19
C VAL A 90 -11.68 -27.12 2.95
N TRP A 91 -11.54 -28.08 3.86
CA TRP A 91 -12.54 -28.44 4.85
C TRP A 91 -12.07 -27.96 6.22
N SER A 92 -12.80 -27.01 6.81
CA SER A 92 -12.46 -26.43 8.11
C SER A 92 -13.47 -26.86 9.18
N GLU A 93 -12.98 -27.41 10.30
CA GLU A 93 -13.84 -27.76 11.43
C GLU A 93 -14.25 -26.49 12.19
N LYS A 94 -15.53 -26.41 12.59
CA LYS A 94 -16.07 -25.27 13.35
C LYS A 94 -15.21 -24.91 14.56
N GLY A 95 -14.95 -23.61 14.73
CA GLY A 95 -14.13 -23.09 15.82
C GLY A 95 -12.63 -23.24 15.62
N GLY A 96 -12.17 -23.64 14.42
CA GLY A 96 -10.74 -23.66 14.08
C GLY A 96 -9.97 -24.78 14.79
N LYS A 97 -10.61 -25.94 14.96
CA LYS A 97 -10.01 -27.10 15.64
C LYS A 97 -9.12 -27.92 14.72
N SER A 98 -9.57 -28.14 13.50
CA SER A 98 -8.83 -28.88 12.48
C SER A 98 -9.15 -28.38 11.09
N LEU A 99 -8.25 -28.66 10.15
CA LEU A 99 -8.38 -28.32 8.74
C LEU A 99 -7.80 -29.43 7.89
N VAL A 100 -8.49 -29.76 6.80
CA VAL A 100 -7.98 -30.64 5.74
C VAL A 100 -8.00 -29.86 4.43
N SER A 101 -6.93 -29.94 3.64
CA SER A 101 -6.91 -29.36 2.29
C SER A 101 -6.35 -30.35 1.29
N ILE A 102 -6.92 -30.34 0.08
CA ILE A 102 -6.41 -31.12 -1.06
C ILE A 102 -5.91 -30.14 -2.12
N THR A 103 -4.68 -30.36 -2.60
CA THR A 103 -4.01 -29.50 -3.58
C THR A 103 -3.25 -30.34 -4.60
N TYR A 104 -3.25 -29.91 -5.87
CA TYR A 104 -2.40 -30.45 -6.92
C TYR A 104 -1.11 -29.63 -7.06
N LEU A 105 0.04 -30.29 -7.21
CA LEU A 105 1.35 -29.65 -7.28
C LEU A 105 1.88 -29.64 -8.72
N GLY A 106 1.79 -28.50 -9.40
CA GLY A 106 2.30 -28.36 -10.77
C GLY A 106 3.83 -28.43 -10.91
N THR A 107 4.29 -28.66 -12.14
CA THR A 107 5.70 -28.89 -12.50
C THR A 107 6.62 -27.67 -12.38
N ASP A 108 6.07 -26.47 -12.48
CA ASP A 108 6.84 -25.22 -12.45
C ASP A 108 7.19 -24.79 -11.02
N LEU A 109 6.75 -25.57 -10.03
CA LEU A 109 7.02 -25.37 -8.61
C LEU A 109 8.17 -26.28 -8.12
N CYS A 110 8.91 -26.88 -9.05
CA CYS A 110 10.05 -27.73 -8.79
C CYS A 110 11.30 -26.97 -8.36
N GLY A 111 12.06 -27.53 -7.41
CA GLY A 111 13.44 -27.10 -7.11
C GLY A 111 14.49 -27.95 -7.83
N HIS A 112 14.15 -29.21 -8.07
CA HIS A 112 14.89 -30.15 -8.91
C HIS A 112 13.89 -30.77 -9.91
N PRO A 113 14.29 -31.13 -11.15
CA PRO A 113 13.37 -31.73 -12.11
C PRO A 113 12.54 -32.88 -11.51
N GLY A 114 11.21 -32.73 -11.55
CA GLY A 114 10.25 -33.72 -11.03
C GLY A 114 10.04 -33.71 -9.51
N VAL A 115 10.72 -32.85 -8.75
CA VAL A 115 10.60 -32.74 -7.29
C VAL A 115 10.23 -31.32 -6.89
N ILE A 116 9.09 -31.19 -6.22
CA ILE A 116 8.57 -29.92 -5.72
C ILE A 116 9.57 -29.28 -4.75
N HIS A 117 9.77 -27.97 -4.91
CA HIS A 117 10.66 -27.23 -4.03
C HIS A 117 10.13 -27.27 -2.59
N GLY A 118 11.00 -27.61 -1.63
CA GLY A 118 10.62 -27.62 -0.20
C GLY A 118 10.03 -26.29 0.32
N GLY A 119 10.39 -25.15 -0.29
CA GLY A 119 9.83 -23.84 0.03
C GLY A 119 8.34 -23.75 -0.31
N LEU A 120 7.86 -24.41 -1.37
CA LEU A 120 6.43 -24.49 -1.66
C LEU A 120 5.69 -25.25 -0.56
N LEU A 121 6.21 -26.40 -0.15
CA LEU A 121 5.61 -27.20 0.93
C LEU A 121 5.57 -26.41 2.25
N ALA A 122 6.61 -25.62 2.53
CA ALA A 122 6.64 -24.70 3.65
C ALA A 122 5.55 -23.61 3.52
N THR A 123 5.36 -23.04 2.34
CA THR A 123 4.29 -22.05 2.07
C THR A 123 2.90 -22.65 2.27
N ILE A 124 2.66 -23.88 1.78
CA ILE A 124 1.38 -24.58 1.96
C ILE A 124 1.11 -24.86 3.45
N LEU A 125 2.13 -25.31 4.19
CA LEU A 125 2.05 -25.52 5.64
C LEU A 125 1.76 -24.21 6.37
N ASP A 126 2.53 -23.15 6.10
CA ASP A 126 2.35 -21.86 6.76
C ASP A 126 0.92 -21.34 6.59
N GLU A 127 0.43 -21.31 5.35
CA GLU A 127 -0.92 -20.85 5.06
C GLU A 127 -1.99 -21.73 5.70
N GLY A 128 -1.91 -23.05 5.52
CA GLY A 128 -2.97 -23.94 5.99
C GLY A 128 -3.01 -24.11 7.50
N LEU A 129 -1.85 -24.07 8.18
CA LEU A 129 -1.79 -24.02 9.65
C LEU A 129 -2.36 -22.69 10.18
N ALA A 130 -2.09 -21.57 9.50
CA ALA A 130 -2.67 -20.27 9.85
C ALA A 130 -4.21 -20.33 9.75
N ARG A 131 -4.72 -20.76 8.59
CA ARG A 131 -6.17 -20.90 8.34
C ARG A 131 -6.86 -21.82 9.35
N CYS A 132 -6.21 -22.91 9.74
CA CYS A 132 -6.72 -23.85 10.74
C CYS A 132 -7.09 -23.14 12.04
N CYS A 133 -6.26 -22.22 12.53
CA CYS A 133 -6.45 -21.58 13.83
C CYS A 133 -7.17 -20.23 13.80
N PHE A 134 -7.41 -19.64 12.62
CA PHE A 134 -8.07 -18.32 12.53
C PHE A 134 -9.38 -18.29 13.30
N ALA A 135 -10.29 -19.25 13.09
CA ALA A 135 -11.57 -19.25 13.79
C ALA A 135 -11.46 -19.43 15.33
N ALA A 136 -10.29 -19.82 15.84
CA ALA A 136 -10.01 -19.94 17.26
C ALA A 136 -9.39 -18.66 17.89
N LEU A 137 -8.96 -17.69 17.06
CA LEU A 137 -8.38 -16.42 17.49
C LEU A 137 -9.46 -15.32 17.64
N PRO A 138 -9.30 -14.38 18.59
CA PRO A 138 -10.31 -13.35 18.90
C PRO A 138 -10.86 -12.57 17.70
N ASN A 139 -9.99 -12.11 16.81
CA ASN A 139 -10.34 -11.32 15.62
C ASN A 139 -10.18 -12.12 14.32
N LYS A 140 -10.08 -13.45 14.41
CA LYS A 140 -9.96 -14.36 13.26
C LYS A 140 -8.79 -14.10 12.32
N ILE A 141 -7.70 -13.54 12.85
CA ILE A 141 -6.46 -13.27 12.13
C ILE A 141 -5.26 -13.69 12.98
N GLY A 142 -4.26 -14.28 12.34
CA GLY A 142 -3.01 -14.68 12.99
C GLY A 142 -1.82 -14.49 12.05
N MET A 143 -0.69 -14.07 12.61
CA MET A 143 0.59 -14.01 11.91
C MET A 143 1.52 -15.09 12.47
N THR A 144 2.31 -15.71 11.60
CA THR A 144 3.28 -16.74 11.96
C THR A 144 4.39 -16.12 12.81
N ALA A 145 4.47 -16.50 14.08
CA ALA A 145 5.56 -16.09 14.97
C ALA A 145 6.72 -17.09 14.92
N ASN A 146 6.40 -18.37 14.73
CA ASN A 146 7.38 -19.43 14.51
C ASN A 146 6.75 -20.55 13.69
N LEU A 147 7.56 -21.14 12.81
CA LEU A 147 7.21 -22.32 12.03
C LEU A 147 8.44 -23.25 12.02
N ASN A 148 8.27 -24.48 12.51
CA ASN A 148 9.29 -25.50 12.49
C ASN A 148 8.85 -26.64 11.57
N ILE A 149 9.73 -27.04 10.64
CA ILE A 149 9.38 -27.95 9.54
C ILE A 149 10.39 -29.11 9.48
N ASN A 150 9.88 -30.33 9.38
CA ASN A 150 10.66 -31.53 9.16
C ASN A 150 10.27 -32.17 7.82
N TYR A 151 11.17 -32.12 6.84
CA TYR A 151 10.98 -32.80 5.55
C TYR A 151 11.27 -34.30 5.71
N ARG A 152 10.33 -35.14 5.27
CA ARG A 152 10.37 -36.60 5.47
C ARG A 152 10.63 -37.35 4.17
N ALA A 153 10.06 -36.88 3.06
CA ALA A 153 10.20 -37.50 1.74
C ALA A 153 10.11 -36.46 0.61
N PRO A 154 10.72 -36.71 -0.56
CA PRO A 154 10.57 -35.84 -1.72
C PRO A 154 9.12 -35.83 -2.21
N ALA A 155 8.59 -34.65 -2.52
CA ALA A 155 7.26 -34.48 -3.09
C ALA A 155 7.32 -34.51 -4.62
N PRO A 156 6.72 -35.49 -5.29
CA PRO A 156 6.71 -35.55 -6.75
C PRO A 156 5.91 -34.39 -7.34
N ALA A 157 6.39 -33.83 -8.44
CA ALA A 157 5.59 -32.92 -9.25
C ALA A 157 4.47 -33.67 -9.97
N GLY A 158 3.35 -32.99 -10.22
CA GLY A 158 2.13 -33.58 -10.75
C GLY A 158 1.36 -34.43 -9.73
N ALA A 159 1.76 -34.42 -8.45
CA ALA A 159 1.07 -35.17 -7.41
C ALA A 159 -0.06 -34.37 -6.77
N PHE A 160 -1.08 -35.08 -6.29
CA PHE A 160 -2.07 -34.57 -5.36
C PHE A 160 -1.60 -34.81 -3.93
N VAL A 161 -1.76 -33.81 -3.09
CA VAL A 161 -1.37 -33.87 -1.67
C VAL A 161 -2.51 -33.44 -0.75
N VAL A 162 -2.47 -33.96 0.46
CA VAL A 162 -3.38 -33.61 1.55
C VAL A 162 -2.60 -32.91 2.63
N LEU A 163 -2.99 -31.69 2.97
CA LEU A 163 -2.59 -31.04 4.21
C LEU A 163 -3.60 -31.39 5.30
N ARG A 164 -3.11 -31.85 6.45
CA ARG A 164 -3.92 -32.01 7.67
C ARG A 164 -3.35 -31.14 8.77
N ALA A 165 -4.20 -30.36 9.42
CA ALA A 165 -3.82 -29.43 10.46
C ALA A 165 -4.73 -29.55 11.68
N LYS A 166 -4.18 -29.29 12.86
CA LYS A 166 -4.91 -29.29 14.13
C LYS A 166 -4.40 -28.17 15.02
N THR A 167 -5.32 -27.35 15.53
CA THR A 167 -5.02 -26.40 16.58
C THR A 167 -4.92 -27.15 17.90
N THR A 168 -3.71 -27.23 18.46
CA THR A 168 -3.43 -28.02 19.67
C THR A 168 -3.67 -27.23 20.95
N LYS A 169 -3.49 -25.90 20.90
CA LYS A 169 -3.63 -25.02 22.07
C LYS A 169 -3.97 -23.59 21.64
N VAL A 170 -4.79 -22.90 22.44
CA VAL A 170 -5.06 -21.46 22.29
C VAL A 170 -4.97 -20.77 23.65
N GLU A 171 -4.20 -19.68 23.73
CA GLU A 171 -4.07 -18.85 24.92
C GLU A 171 -4.10 -17.36 24.55
N GLY A 172 -5.26 -16.72 24.76
CA GLY A 172 -5.46 -15.31 24.43
C GLY A 172 -5.28 -15.06 22.93
N ARG A 173 -4.19 -14.35 22.57
CA ARG A 173 -3.84 -14.01 21.18
C ARG A 173 -2.93 -15.04 20.50
N LYS A 174 -2.64 -16.17 21.14
CA LYS A 174 -1.69 -17.18 20.65
C LYS A 174 -2.41 -18.47 20.33
N ALA A 175 -2.10 -19.07 19.18
CA ALA A 175 -2.53 -20.40 18.80
C ALA A 175 -1.34 -21.26 18.39
N TRP A 176 -1.27 -22.48 18.91
CA TRP A 176 -0.31 -23.50 18.51
C TRP A 176 -1.01 -24.50 17.60
N VAL A 177 -0.37 -24.80 16.49
CA VAL A 177 -0.94 -25.64 15.43
C VAL A 177 0.11 -26.64 14.99
N GLU A 178 -0.31 -27.87 14.78
CA GLU A 178 0.50 -28.94 14.20
C GLU A 178 -0.17 -29.44 12.93
N GLY A 179 0.63 -29.91 11.99
CA GLY A 179 0.10 -30.53 10.79
C GLY A 179 1.16 -31.13 9.89
N HIS A 180 0.71 -31.78 8.83
CA HIS A 180 1.57 -32.46 7.89
C HIS A 180 0.96 -32.49 6.50
N ILE A 181 1.83 -32.59 5.49
CA ILE A 181 1.43 -32.84 4.11
C ILE A 181 1.78 -34.29 3.77
N GLU A 182 0.81 -35.02 3.23
CA GLU A 182 0.95 -36.40 2.74
C GLU A 182 0.46 -36.54 1.30
N THR A 183 0.89 -37.58 0.61
CA THR A 183 0.36 -37.92 -0.72
C THR A 183 -1.13 -38.26 -0.64
N LEU A 184 -1.94 -37.74 -1.56
CA LEU A 184 -3.31 -38.22 -1.76
C LEU A 184 -3.25 -39.52 -2.56
N VAL A 185 -3.80 -40.59 -1.99
CA VAL A 185 -3.74 -41.96 -2.56
C VAL A 185 -5.14 -42.55 -2.67
N ALA A 186 -5.26 -43.60 -3.47
CA ALA A 186 -6.52 -44.34 -3.63
C ALA A 186 -6.92 -45.06 -2.32
N GLU A 187 -8.20 -45.46 -2.24
CA GLU A 187 -8.71 -46.19 -1.09
C GLU A 187 -7.94 -47.49 -0.86
N GLY A 188 -7.47 -47.71 0.37
CA GLY A 188 -6.67 -48.88 0.76
C GLY A 188 -5.16 -48.74 0.59
N GLU A 189 -4.68 -47.68 -0.08
CA GLU A 189 -3.25 -47.35 -0.14
C GLU A 189 -2.80 -46.56 1.10
N LYS A 190 -1.51 -46.67 1.43
CA LYS A 190 -0.92 -45.94 2.57
C LYS A 190 -0.32 -44.62 2.09
N PRO A 191 -0.82 -43.46 2.57
CA PRO A 191 -0.21 -42.17 2.29
C PRO A 191 1.25 -42.12 2.77
N THR A 192 2.10 -41.44 2.02
CA THR A 192 3.46 -41.09 2.45
C THR A 192 3.46 -39.67 2.99
N VAL A 193 3.89 -39.49 4.24
CA VAL A 193 4.10 -38.16 4.82
C VAL A 193 5.34 -37.54 4.16
N LEU A 194 5.14 -36.38 3.54
CA LEU A 194 6.16 -35.64 2.80
C LEU A 194 6.85 -34.64 3.74
N VAL A 195 6.07 -33.95 4.57
CA VAL A 195 6.57 -32.93 5.50
C VAL A 195 5.64 -32.79 6.70
N GLU A 196 6.21 -32.51 7.87
CA GLU A 196 5.49 -32.23 9.11
C GLU A 196 5.91 -30.88 9.68
N ALA A 197 5.00 -30.19 10.35
CA ALA A 197 5.31 -28.92 10.99
C ALA A 197 4.54 -28.68 12.30
N SER A 198 5.16 -27.85 13.13
CA SER A 198 4.54 -27.21 14.27
C SER A 198 4.76 -25.70 14.20
N ALA A 199 3.74 -24.93 14.59
CA ALA A 199 3.74 -23.49 14.43
C ALA A 199 3.07 -22.78 15.59
N LEU A 200 3.52 -21.55 15.83
CA LEU A 200 2.89 -20.59 16.72
C LEU A 200 2.38 -19.40 15.89
N PHE A 201 1.08 -19.18 15.92
CA PHE A 201 0.44 -18.00 15.36
C PHE A 201 0.05 -17.01 16.45
N ILE A 202 0.25 -15.72 16.18
CA ILE A 202 -0.08 -14.65 17.11
C ILE A 202 -0.95 -13.61 16.39
N GLU A 203 -2.11 -13.31 16.97
CA GLU A 203 -2.95 -12.20 16.54
C GLU A 203 -2.22 -10.86 16.83
N PRO A 204 -2.02 -9.97 15.84
CA PRO A 204 -1.43 -8.66 16.05
C PRO A 204 -2.21 -7.82 17.07
N ARG A 205 -1.53 -7.01 17.89
CA ARG A 205 -2.20 -6.18 18.92
C ARG A 205 -3.18 -5.15 18.34
N GLN A 206 -3.01 -4.79 17.07
CA GLN A 206 -3.86 -3.85 16.34
C GLN A 206 -4.83 -4.56 15.38
N ALA A 207 -5.06 -5.87 15.54
CA ALA A 207 -5.93 -6.65 14.65
C ALA A 207 -7.33 -6.03 14.46
N ALA A 208 -7.91 -5.44 15.51
CA ALA A 208 -9.19 -4.73 15.43
C ALA A 208 -9.19 -3.52 14.47
N VAL A 209 -8.01 -2.97 14.15
CA VAL A 209 -7.80 -1.82 13.25
C VAL A 209 -7.18 -2.24 11.90
N LEU A 210 -6.62 -3.44 11.80
CA LEU A 210 -5.98 -3.97 10.58
C LEU A 210 -6.95 -4.52 9.53
N ASN A 211 -8.27 -4.48 9.79
CA ASN A 211 -9.31 -4.68 8.77
C ASN A 211 -9.38 -3.52 7.76
N ILE A 212 -8.23 -3.02 7.30
CA ILE A 212 -8.13 -2.04 6.22
C ILE A 212 -7.77 -2.81 4.96
N THR A 213 -8.80 -3.17 4.21
CA THR A 213 -8.67 -3.65 2.85
C THR A 213 -8.28 -2.47 1.95
N TRP A 214 -7.17 -2.59 1.23
CA TRP A 214 -6.81 -1.63 0.19
C TRP A 214 -7.83 -1.77 -0.94
N HIS A 215 -8.66 -0.74 -1.12
CA HIS A 215 -9.64 -0.70 -2.20
C HIS A 215 -8.92 -0.57 -3.55
N PRO A 216 -9.40 -1.23 -4.63
CA PRO A 216 -8.96 -0.89 -5.97
C PRO A 216 -9.34 0.57 -6.24
N SER A 217 -8.31 1.43 -6.29
CA SER A 217 -8.43 2.85 -6.55
C SER A 217 -8.38 3.12 -8.06
N LEU A 218 -9.09 4.17 -8.48
CA LEU A 218 -8.89 4.78 -9.79
C LEU A 218 -7.40 5.16 -9.93
N SER A 219 -6.75 4.74 -11.01
CA SER A 219 -5.35 5.09 -11.26
C SER A 219 -5.18 6.61 -11.37
N ARG A 220 -3.97 7.11 -11.10
CA ARG A 220 -3.70 8.55 -11.26
C ARG A 220 -3.90 8.98 -12.71
N ARG A 221 -3.55 8.12 -13.68
CA ARG A 221 -3.78 8.37 -15.11
C ARG A 221 -5.26 8.57 -15.43
N GLU A 222 -6.11 7.61 -15.06
CA GLU A 222 -7.56 7.71 -15.31
C GLU A 222 -8.17 8.93 -14.62
N ARG A 223 -7.73 9.24 -13.39
CA ARG A 223 -8.19 10.44 -12.67
C ARG A 223 -7.86 11.72 -13.43
N ASN A 224 -6.63 11.86 -13.91
CA ASN A 224 -6.19 13.03 -14.67
C ASN A 224 -6.96 13.16 -16.00
N GLU A 225 -7.20 12.05 -16.70
CA GLU A 225 -7.98 12.01 -17.95
C GLU A 225 -9.44 12.47 -17.70
N LEU A 226 -10.10 11.94 -16.67
CA LEU A 226 -11.47 12.30 -16.30
C LEU A 226 -11.61 13.74 -15.81
N ARG A 227 -10.62 14.23 -15.06
CA ARG A 227 -10.57 15.62 -14.58
C ARG A 227 -10.12 16.61 -15.65
N LYS A 228 -9.57 16.12 -16.78
CA LYS A 228 -8.94 16.92 -17.83
C LYS A 228 -7.86 17.86 -17.30
N GLN A 229 -7.15 17.42 -16.26
CA GLN A 229 -6.12 18.17 -15.58
C GLN A 229 -5.13 17.22 -14.92
N ARG A 230 -3.85 17.59 -14.94
CA ARG A 230 -2.79 16.89 -14.18
C ARG A 230 -2.51 17.66 -12.89
N GLY A 231 -2.49 16.95 -11.77
CA GLY A 231 -2.05 17.54 -10.49
C GLY A 231 -0.54 17.41 -10.31
N PHE A 232 0.05 18.44 -9.71
CA PHE A 232 1.48 18.55 -9.41
C PHE A 232 1.69 19.56 -8.28
N THR A 233 2.90 19.59 -7.72
CA THR A 233 3.25 20.48 -6.61
C THR A 233 4.22 21.56 -7.05
N ILE A 234 3.88 22.81 -6.76
CA ILE A 234 4.79 23.96 -6.82
C ILE A 234 5.23 24.27 -5.39
N TRP A 235 6.51 24.02 -5.12
CA TRP A 235 7.10 24.14 -3.81
C TRP A 235 7.90 25.43 -3.68
N PHE A 236 7.31 26.47 -3.10
CA PHE A 236 8.02 27.70 -2.82
C PHE A 236 8.92 27.54 -1.58
N THR A 237 10.19 27.93 -1.71
CA THR A 237 11.16 28.01 -0.60
C THR A 237 11.87 29.36 -0.62
N GLY A 238 12.27 29.86 0.55
CA GLY A 238 12.89 31.18 0.67
C GLY A 238 12.77 31.77 2.07
N LEU A 239 13.53 32.82 2.35
CA LEU A 239 13.52 33.54 3.63
C LEU A 239 12.14 34.09 4.01
N SER A 240 11.91 34.38 5.29
CA SER A 240 10.73 35.16 5.70
C SER A 240 10.70 36.49 4.93
N ALA A 241 9.52 37.03 4.65
CA ALA A 241 9.34 38.25 3.85
C ALA A 241 9.91 38.22 2.40
N SER A 242 10.34 37.06 1.88
CA SER A 242 10.80 36.94 0.49
C SER A 242 9.71 37.07 -0.58
N GLY A 243 8.44 37.02 -0.19
CA GLY A 243 7.29 37.17 -1.10
C GLY A 243 6.61 35.85 -1.52
N LYS A 244 6.99 34.70 -0.92
CA LYS A 244 6.39 33.38 -1.21
C LYS A 244 4.85 33.39 -1.23
N SER A 245 4.22 33.82 -0.13
CA SER A 245 2.75 33.81 -0.02
C SER A 245 2.09 34.79 -0.99
N THR A 246 2.73 35.95 -1.25
CA THR A 246 2.27 36.93 -2.24
C THR A 246 2.25 36.33 -3.64
N ILE A 247 3.37 35.72 -4.07
CA ILE A 247 3.48 35.08 -5.39
C ILE A 247 2.54 33.87 -5.48
N ALA A 248 2.47 33.03 -4.45
CA ALA A 248 1.60 31.87 -4.42
C ALA A 248 0.11 32.27 -4.53
N THR A 249 -0.30 33.37 -3.90
CA THR A 249 -1.69 33.87 -3.97
C THR A 249 -2.00 34.41 -5.37
N ALA A 250 -1.10 35.20 -5.95
CA ALA A 250 -1.28 35.71 -7.31
C ALA A 250 -1.29 34.57 -8.35
N LEU A 251 -0.42 33.58 -8.19
CA LEU A 251 -0.36 32.41 -9.04
C LEU A 251 -1.62 31.52 -8.91
N GLU A 252 -2.11 31.31 -7.68
CA GLU A 252 -3.37 30.59 -7.44
C GLU A 252 -4.53 31.24 -8.21
N GLN A 253 -4.67 32.57 -8.08
CA GLN A 253 -5.68 33.31 -8.82
C GLN A 253 -5.50 33.17 -10.34
N HIS A 254 -4.26 33.27 -10.84
CA HIS A 254 -3.99 33.12 -12.27
C HIS A 254 -4.37 31.74 -12.80
N LEU A 255 -3.99 30.66 -12.12
CA LEU A 255 -4.32 29.28 -12.50
C LEU A 255 -5.84 29.03 -12.48
N LEU A 256 -6.55 29.56 -11.47
CA LEU A 256 -8.01 29.46 -11.40
C LEU A 256 -8.70 30.19 -12.56
N HIS A 257 -8.18 31.35 -13.00
CA HIS A 257 -8.70 32.05 -14.19
C HIS A 257 -8.46 31.29 -15.50
N LEU A 258 -7.47 30.38 -15.54
CA LEU A 258 -7.26 29.45 -16.65
C LEU A 258 -8.19 28.22 -16.57
N GLY A 259 -9.06 28.14 -15.56
CA GLY A 259 -9.97 27.01 -15.35
C GLY A 259 -9.32 25.82 -14.64
N LEU A 260 -8.10 25.98 -14.12
CA LEU A 260 -7.36 24.91 -13.45
C LEU A 260 -7.65 24.90 -11.96
N ALA A 261 -7.87 23.72 -11.38
CA ALA A 261 -7.97 23.55 -9.94
C ALA A 261 -6.58 23.72 -9.29
N ALA A 262 -6.42 24.75 -8.46
CA ALA A 262 -5.22 25.00 -7.67
C ALA A 262 -5.60 25.25 -6.21
N TYR A 263 -4.71 24.90 -5.28
CA TYR A 263 -4.92 25.13 -3.86
C TYR A 263 -3.62 25.45 -3.13
N ARG A 264 -3.64 26.51 -2.35
CA ARG A 264 -2.50 27.00 -1.57
C ARG A 264 -2.45 26.41 -0.17
N LEU A 265 -1.29 25.85 0.18
CA LEU A 265 -0.95 25.37 1.51
C LEU A 265 0.07 26.33 2.13
N ASP A 266 -0.27 26.96 3.24
CA ASP A 266 0.58 27.97 3.88
C ASP A 266 0.52 27.94 5.41
N GLY A 267 1.22 28.88 6.03
CA GLY A 267 1.22 29.04 7.48
C GLY A 267 -0.15 29.38 8.05
N ASP A 268 -1.05 30.01 7.29
CA ASP A 268 -2.33 30.48 7.81
C ASP A 268 -3.35 29.32 7.88
N ASN A 269 -3.41 28.45 6.87
CA ASN A 269 -4.35 27.32 6.83
C ASN A 269 -3.81 25.99 7.39
N VAL A 270 -2.49 25.78 7.41
CA VAL A 270 -1.91 24.53 7.95
C VAL A 270 -1.52 24.66 9.43
N ARG A 271 -0.90 25.77 9.83
CA ARG A 271 -0.24 25.89 11.14
C ARG A 271 -1.21 25.87 12.32
N PHE A 272 -2.40 26.45 12.15
CA PHE A 272 -3.42 26.50 13.20
C PHE A 272 -4.43 25.34 13.11
N GLY A 273 -4.35 24.53 12.05
CA GLY A 273 -5.19 23.34 11.84
C GLY A 273 -4.39 22.06 12.03
N LEU A 274 -3.91 21.50 10.92
CA LEU A 274 -3.19 20.22 10.86
C LEU A 274 -1.93 20.19 11.73
N ASN A 275 -1.20 21.30 11.80
CA ASN A 275 0.12 21.39 12.46
C ASN A 275 0.07 22.20 13.77
N LYS A 276 -1.10 22.31 14.41
CA LYS A 276 -1.30 23.11 15.63
C LYS A 276 -0.53 22.59 16.85
N ASP A 277 -0.14 21.33 16.82
CA ASP A 277 0.67 20.66 17.84
C ASP A 277 2.17 20.96 17.73
N LEU A 278 2.63 21.59 16.65
CA LEU A 278 4.05 21.77 16.36
C LEU A 278 4.58 23.16 16.76
N GLY A 279 5.66 23.17 17.52
CA GLY A 279 6.43 24.36 17.87
C GLY A 279 7.43 24.79 16.79
N PHE A 280 8.42 25.62 17.16
CA PHE A 280 9.43 26.16 16.23
C PHE A 280 10.82 25.53 16.39
N SER A 281 10.94 24.44 17.15
CA SER A 281 12.18 23.67 17.25
C SER A 281 12.56 23.08 15.88
N GLU A 282 13.81 22.66 15.72
CA GLU A 282 14.25 21.98 14.49
C GLU A 282 13.38 20.76 14.18
N LYS A 283 13.22 19.85 15.15
CA LYS A 283 12.37 18.67 15.04
C LYS A 283 10.93 19.00 14.61
N ASP A 284 10.33 20.05 15.20
CA ASP A 284 8.98 20.47 14.83
C ASP A 284 8.93 21.06 13.41
N ARG A 285 10.01 21.68 12.92
CA ARG A 285 10.11 22.17 11.54
C ARG A 285 10.23 21.01 10.55
N ASN A 286 11.06 20.02 10.84
CA ASN A 286 11.18 18.83 10.00
C ASN A 286 9.81 18.13 9.89
N GLU A 287 9.14 17.89 11.02
CA GLU A 287 7.81 17.25 11.03
C GLU A 287 6.75 18.12 10.34
N ASN A 288 6.80 19.44 10.53
CA ASN A 288 5.91 20.37 9.84
C ASN A 288 6.06 20.23 8.32
N ILE A 289 7.30 20.26 7.80
CA ILE A 289 7.57 20.10 6.36
C ILE A 289 7.17 18.70 5.87
N ARG A 290 7.45 17.64 6.64
CA ARG A 290 7.04 16.27 6.29
C ARG A 290 5.52 16.16 6.12
N ARG A 291 4.73 16.69 7.08
CA ARG A 291 3.25 16.69 6.99
C ARG A 291 2.76 17.48 5.78
N ILE A 292 3.35 18.63 5.51
CA ILE A 292 3.00 19.46 4.35
C ILE A 292 3.31 18.73 3.04
N ALA A 293 4.44 18.03 2.96
CA ALA A 293 4.81 17.25 1.78
C ALA A 293 3.79 16.14 1.47
N GLU A 294 3.34 15.42 2.50
CA GLU A 294 2.28 14.40 2.36
C GLU A 294 0.97 15.01 1.87
N VAL A 295 0.54 16.13 2.47
CA VAL A 295 -0.70 16.80 2.06
C VAL A 295 -0.60 17.35 0.64
N ALA A 296 0.53 17.98 0.29
CA ALA A 296 0.77 18.46 -1.08
C ALA A 296 0.71 17.31 -2.10
N LYS A 297 1.28 16.15 -1.75
CA LYS A 297 1.18 14.93 -2.57
C LYS A 297 -0.28 14.51 -2.75
N LEU A 298 -1.11 14.53 -1.69
CA LEU A 298 -2.53 14.18 -1.80
C LEU A 298 -3.31 15.12 -2.73
N PHE A 299 -3.07 16.44 -2.64
CA PHE A 299 -3.65 17.41 -3.57
C PHE A 299 -3.20 17.14 -5.01
N ALA A 300 -1.91 16.93 -5.24
CA ALA A 300 -1.37 16.63 -6.57
C ALA A 300 -1.87 15.30 -7.13
N ASP A 301 -2.00 14.28 -6.29
CA ASP A 301 -2.60 12.99 -6.67
C ASP A 301 -4.08 13.16 -7.05
N SER A 302 -4.82 14.05 -6.37
CA SER A 302 -6.22 14.39 -6.68
C SER A 302 -6.46 15.16 -7.99
N SER A 303 -5.44 15.30 -8.84
CA SER A 303 -5.43 16.16 -10.03
C SER A 303 -5.53 17.67 -9.73
N THR A 304 -5.13 18.13 -8.53
CA THR A 304 -5.09 19.55 -8.14
C THR A 304 -3.66 20.10 -8.16
N ILE A 305 -3.46 21.36 -8.53
CA ILE A 305 -2.15 22.02 -8.45
C ILE A 305 -1.93 22.48 -7.01
N ALA A 306 -1.03 21.84 -6.27
CA ALA A 306 -0.70 22.20 -4.89
C ALA A 306 0.36 23.32 -4.87
N LEU A 307 0.09 24.42 -4.17
CA LEU A 307 0.98 25.57 -4.03
C LEU A 307 1.46 25.67 -2.57
N THR A 308 2.67 25.24 -2.24
CA THR A 308 3.16 25.28 -0.85
C THR A 308 4.02 26.52 -0.59
N SER A 309 3.70 27.34 0.41
CA SER A 309 4.44 28.61 0.66
C SER A 309 5.13 28.68 2.03
N PHE A 310 5.94 27.67 2.34
CA PHE A 310 6.69 27.56 3.60
C PHE A 310 8.16 27.97 3.44
N ILE A 311 8.82 28.33 4.54
CA ILE A 311 10.27 28.66 4.47
C ILE A 311 11.07 27.45 3.99
N SER A 312 10.75 26.25 4.51
CA SER A 312 11.42 24.97 4.20
C SER A 312 12.96 25.10 4.14
N PRO A 313 13.62 25.51 5.24
CA PRO A 313 14.98 26.02 5.22
C PRO A 313 16.06 24.98 4.92
N TYR A 314 15.81 23.70 5.22
CA TYR A 314 16.78 22.62 5.06
C TYR A 314 16.61 21.92 3.72
N ARG A 315 17.71 21.70 2.99
CA ARG A 315 17.70 20.98 1.71
C ARG A 315 17.21 19.54 1.89
N ALA A 316 17.63 18.88 2.96
CA ALA A 316 17.22 17.49 3.25
C ALA A 316 15.70 17.34 3.32
N ASP A 317 14.99 18.26 3.98
CA ASP A 317 13.52 18.20 4.06
C ASP A 317 12.85 18.41 2.70
N ARG A 318 13.38 19.33 1.88
CA ARG A 318 12.87 19.58 0.52
C ARG A 318 13.14 18.39 -0.40
N GLN A 319 14.29 17.74 -0.23
CA GLN A 319 14.64 16.53 -0.96
C GLN A 319 13.71 15.36 -0.60
N ILE A 320 13.41 15.15 0.69
CA ILE A 320 12.41 14.15 1.13
C ILE A 320 11.05 14.44 0.50
N ALA A 321 10.62 15.70 0.49
CA ALA A 321 9.35 16.09 -0.14
C ALA A 321 9.34 15.76 -1.64
N ARG A 322 10.44 16.03 -2.34
CA ARG A 322 10.63 15.70 -3.77
C ARG A 322 10.59 14.19 -4.02
N GLU A 323 11.32 13.41 -3.23
CA GLU A 323 11.34 11.94 -3.32
C GLU A 323 9.96 11.34 -3.06
N LEU A 324 9.22 11.88 -2.10
CA LEU A 324 7.85 11.46 -1.81
C LEU A 324 6.92 11.63 -3.02
N HIS A 325 7.08 12.70 -3.80
CA HIS A 325 6.31 12.94 -5.03
C HIS A 325 6.78 12.05 -6.19
N ALA A 326 8.08 11.74 -6.23
CA ALA A 326 8.65 10.82 -7.22
C ALA A 326 8.23 9.35 -6.98
N ALA A 327 7.98 8.99 -5.71
CA ALA A 327 7.55 7.65 -5.33
C ALA A 327 6.13 7.35 -5.85
N SER A 328 6.05 6.41 -6.80
CA SER A 328 4.78 5.94 -7.34
C SER A 328 4.04 5.04 -6.33
N SER A 329 2.74 5.30 -6.14
CA SER A 329 1.88 4.53 -5.22
C SER A 329 1.39 3.22 -5.84
N HIS A 330 1.37 3.11 -7.16
CA HIS A 330 0.93 1.95 -7.93
C HIS A 330 1.91 1.71 -9.09
N GLY A 331 2.32 0.48 -9.34
CA GLY A 331 3.47 0.14 -10.21
C GLY A 331 3.45 0.65 -11.66
N GLU A 332 2.33 1.22 -12.12
CA GLU A 332 2.15 1.78 -13.46
C GLU A 332 1.94 3.32 -13.49
N ASP A 333 1.80 3.99 -12.34
CA ASP A 333 1.52 5.42 -12.29
C ASP A 333 2.78 6.28 -12.50
N GLU A 334 2.65 7.34 -13.31
CA GLU A 334 3.69 8.34 -13.52
C GLU A 334 4.02 9.10 -12.22
N PRO A 335 5.32 9.42 -11.97
CA PRO A 335 5.73 10.29 -10.87
C PRO A 335 4.96 11.62 -10.85
N ILE A 336 4.67 12.11 -9.65
CA ILE A 336 4.03 13.42 -9.49
C ILE A 336 5.10 14.51 -9.71
N PRO A 337 4.91 15.46 -10.65
CA PRO A 337 5.87 16.55 -10.83
C PRO A 337 5.99 17.39 -9.56
N PHE A 338 7.22 17.66 -9.15
CA PHE A 338 7.59 18.52 -8.03
C PHE A 338 8.46 19.66 -8.55
N ILE A 339 8.00 20.89 -8.39
CA ILE A 339 8.60 22.09 -8.99
C ILE A 339 9.04 23.01 -7.86
N GLU A 340 10.32 23.00 -7.54
CA GLU A 340 10.90 23.86 -6.51
C GLU A 340 11.13 25.27 -7.06
N VAL A 341 10.48 26.23 -6.41
CA VAL A 341 10.59 27.66 -6.73
C VAL A 341 11.40 28.34 -5.63
N PHE A 342 12.64 28.70 -5.94
CA PHE A 342 13.48 29.47 -5.04
C PHE A 342 13.10 30.95 -5.11
N VAL A 343 12.44 31.43 -4.04
CA VAL A 343 12.06 32.83 -3.85
C VAL A 343 13.16 33.55 -3.09
N ASP A 344 14.10 34.08 -3.87
CA ASP A 344 15.37 34.61 -3.40
C ASP A 344 15.35 36.13 -3.25
N ILE A 345 15.86 36.59 -2.10
CA ILE A 345 16.23 37.97 -1.82
C ILE A 345 17.38 37.99 -0.81
N PRO A 346 18.21 39.05 -0.80
CA PRO A 346 19.15 39.28 0.30
C PRO A 346 18.41 39.42 1.64
N VAL A 347 19.04 38.95 2.73
CA VAL A 347 18.44 39.03 4.08
C VAL A 347 18.17 40.47 4.51
N GLU A 348 19.02 41.40 4.08
CA GLU A 348 18.89 42.83 4.34
C GLU A 348 17.61 43.41 3.72
N VAL A 349 17.24 42.95 2.52
CA VAL A 349 15.99 43.34 1.86
C VAL A 349 14.79 42.71 2.58
N ALA A 350 14.93 41.48 3.06
CA ALA A 350 13.89 40.82 3.85
C ALA A 350 13.61 41.56 5.17
N GLU A 351 14.68 42.01 5.84
CA GLU A 351 14.63 42.83 7.05
C GLU A 351 13.99 44.20 6.81
N GLN A 352 14.27 44.83 5.67
CA GLN A 352 13.63 46.11 5.31
C GLN A 352 12.13 45.96 5.08
N ARG A 353 11.69 44.83 4.51
CA ARG A 353 10.26 44.56 4.25
C ARG A 353 9.48 44.29 5.54
N ASP A 354 10.05 43.48 6.44
CA ASP A 354 9.52 42.97 7.72
C ASP A 354 8.03 43.27 8.06
N PRO A 355 7.06 42.78 7.25
CA PRO A 355 5.66 43.19 7.36
C PRO A 355 4.99 42.72 8.65
N LYS A 356 5.57 41.72 9.31
CA LYS A 356 5.09 41.13 10.57
C LYS A 356 5.97 41.52 11.77
N GLY A 357 6.97 42.37 11.59
CA GLY A 357 7.90 42.77 12.65
C GLY A 357 8.74 41.63 13.23
N LEU A 358 8.89 40.52 12.51
CA LEU A 358 9.55 39.31 12.97
C LEU A 358 11.07 39.42 12.94
N TYR A 359 11.63 40.09 11.93
CA TYR A 359 13.08 40.32 11.86
C TYR A 359 13.55 41.24 12.98
N LYS A 360 12.80 42.30 13.28
CA LYS A 360 13.08 43.19 14.41
C LYS A 360 13.13 42.42 15.74
N LYS A 361 12.13 41.57 15.99
CA LYS A 361 12.06 40.73 17.20
C LYS A 361 13.17 39.68 17.25
N ALA A 362 13.53 39.08 16.11
CA ALA A 362 14.63 38.12 16.02
C ALA A 362 15.98 38.78 16.33
N ARG A 363 16.25 39.97 15.80
CA ARG A 363 17.47 40.76 16.09
C ARG A 363 17.55 41.20 17.56
N ALA A 364 16.39 41.44 18.20
CA ALA A 364 16.30 41.72 19.63
C ALA A 364 16.45 40.48 20.52
N GLY A 365 16.55 39.27 19.95
CA GLY A 365 16.66 38.01 20.70
C GLY A 365 15.32 37.48 21.25
N GLU A 366 14.20 38.11 20.93
CA GLU A 366 12.86 37.72 21.40
C GLU A 366 12.33 36.46 20.69
N ILE A 367 12.83 36.19 19.48
CA ILE A 367 12.47 34.99 18.69
C ILE A 367 13.74 34.15 18.47
N PRO A 368 13.94 33.07 19.23
CA PRO A 368 15.08 32.18 19.04
C PRO A 368 14.95 31.39 17.72
N ASN A 369 16.10 30.96 17.19
CA ASN A 369 16.20 30.11 16.00
C ASN A 369 15.51 30.67 14.75
N PHE A 370 15.54 31.99 14.54
CA PHE A 370 14.88 32.62 13.40
C PHE A 370 15.71 32.44 12.12
N THR A 371 15.10 31.88 11.09
CA THR A 371 15.77 31.57 9.81
C THR A 371 16.34 32.83 9.16
N GLY A 372 17.63 32.78 8.81
CA GLY A 372 18.38 33.90 8.22
C GLY A 372 19.01 34.85 9.24
N ILE A 373 18.76 34.67 10.54
CA ILE A 373 19.34 35.49 11.63
C ILE A 373 20.09 34.61 12.62
N SER A 374 19.39 33.69 13.28
CA SER A 374 19.92 32.80 14.33
C SER A 374 19.72 31.32 14.01
N ALA A 375 19.17 31.00 12.83
CA ALA A 375 19.10 29.66 12.25
C ALA A 375 19.40 29.72 10.74
N PRO A 376 19.97 28.67 10.13
CA PRO A 376 20.39 28.69 8.74
C PRO A 376 19.20 28.64 7.75
N TYR A 377 19.44 29.15 6.54
CA TYR A 377 18.66 28.87 5.35
C TYR A 377 19.59 28.27 4.30
N GLU A 378 19.33 27.04 3.88
CA GLU A 378 20.13 26.37 2.86
C GLU A 378 19.48 26.61 1.50
N ALA A 379 20.03 27.55 0.74
CA ALA A 379 19.54 27.88 -0.60
C ALA A 379 19.51 26.63 -1.50
N PRO A 380 18.48 26.44 -2.34
CA PRO A 380 18.45 25.37 -3.33
C PRO A 380 19.60 25.54 -4.33
N GLU A 381 20.31 24.44 -4.63
CA GLU A 381 21.41 24.47 -5.61
C GLU A 381 20.90 24.40 -7.05
N ASN A 382 19.85 23.60 -7.30
CA ASN A 382 19.28 23.38 -8.62
C ASN A 382 17.73 23.42 -8.58
N PRO A 383 17.11 24.55 -8.19
CA PRO A 383 15.66 24.68 -8.24
C PRO A 383 15.16 24.69 -9.69
N GLU A 384 13.98 24.16 -9.96
CA GLU A 384 13.34 24.25 -11.29
C GLU A 384 13.14 25.71 -11.72
N ILE A 385 12.83 26.59 -10.76
CA ILE A 385 12.58 28.02 -11.00
C ILE A 385 13.28 28.84 -9.92
N HIS A 386 14.05 29.85 -10.32
CA HIS A 386 14.64 30.85 -9.43
C HIS A 386 14.07 32.24 -9.71
N VAL A 387 13.49 32.89 -8.70
CA VAL A 387 12.93 34.24 -8.77
C VAL A 387 13.63 35.17 -7.79
N ARG A 388 14.12 36.31 -8.29
CA ARG A 388 14.75 37.38 -7.53
C ARG A 388 13.74 38.47 -7.24
N THR A 389 13.06 38.40 -6.10
CA THR A 389 11.92 39.31 -5.83
C THR A 389 12.37 40.71 -5.40
N ASP A 390 13.67 40.93 -5.25
CA ASP A 390 14.32 42.24 -5.16
C ASP A 390 14.42 42.93 -6.54
N GLN A 391 14.26 42.18 -7.63
CA GLN A 391 14.46 42.65 -9.02
C GLN A 391 13.22 42.50 -9.89
N LEU A 392 12.28 41.63 -9.50
CA LEU A 392 11.07 41.31 -10.26
C LEU A 392 9.83 41.75 -9.50
N THR A 393 8.82 42.20 -10.24
CA THR A 393 7.47 42.39 -9.69
C THR A 393 6.78 41.05 -9.44
N VAL A 394 5.65 41.07 -8.75
CA VAL A 394 4.85 39.86 -8.50
C VAL A 394 4.34 39.29 -9.83
N GLU A 395 3.89 40.16 -10.75
CA GLU A 395 3.39 39.78 -12.07
C GLU A 395 4.47 39.13 -12.92
N GLU A 396 5.70 39.66 -12.89
CA GLU A 396 6.84 39.07 -13.59
C GLU A 396 7.23 37.71 -13.00
N CYS A 397 7.17 37.56 -11.67
CA CYS A 397 7.39 36.27 -11.01
C CYS A 397 6.34 35.24 -11.44
N VAL A 398 5.04 35.61 -11.43
CA VAL A 398 3.95 34.74 -11.89
C VAL A 398 4.14 34.38 -13.36
N GLY A 399 4.43 35.34 -14.22
CA GLY A 399 4.67 35.11 -15.64
C GLY A 399 5.82 34.15 -15.90
N LYS A 400 6.94 34.27 -15.14
CA LYS A 400 8.07 33.35 -15.23
C LYS A 400 7.69 31.93 -14.81
N ILE A 401 6.88 31.77 -13.76
CA ILE A 401 6.41 30.45 -13.31
C ILE A 401 5.46 29.85 -14.35
N THR A 402 4.47 30.60 -14.84
CA THR A 402 3.54 30.13 -15.87
C THR A 402 4.27 29.71 -17.15
N ALA A 403 5.27 30.48 -17.61
CA ALA A 403 6.06 30.14 -18.78
C ALA A 403 6.81 28.81 -18.61
N TYR A 404 7.35 28.54 -17.41
CA TYR A 404 7.95 27.24 -17.11
C TYR A 404 6.92 26.12 -17.19
N LEU A 405 5.75 26.29 -16.57
CA LEU A 405 4.69 25.27 -16.58
C LEU A 405 4.23 24.93 -18.01
N GLN A 406 4.08 25.93 -18.86
CA GLN A 406 3.77 25.75 -20.29
C GLN A 406 4.88 24.98 -21.01
N SER A 407 6.15 25.33 -20.78
CA SER A 407 7.29 24.64 -21.39
C SER A 407 7.39 23.15 -21.02
N LYS A 408 6.77 22.76 -19.90
CA LYS A 408 6.72 21.38 -19.40
C LYS A 408 5.40 20.67 -19.73
N ASN A 409 4.50 21.29 -20.49
CA ASN A 409 3.15 20.78 -20.80
C ASN A 409 2.36 20.42 -19.52
N LEU A 410 2.44 21.27 -18.50
CA LEU A 410 1.70 21.11 -17.24
C LEU A 410 0.45 21.99 -17.17
N VAL A 411 0.41 23.09 -17.93
CA VAL A 411 -0.72 24.02 -18.06
C VAL A 411 -0.90 24.48 -19.49
#